data_AF-A0A950DYA1-F1
#
_entry.id   AF-A0A950DYA1-F1
#
_cell.length_a   1.000
_cell.length_b   1.000
_cell.length_c   1.000
_cell.angle_alpha   90.00
_cell.angle_beta   90.00
_cell.angle_gamma   90.00
#
_symmetry.space_group_name_H-M   'P 1'
#
loop_
_entity.id
_entity.type
_entity.pdbx_description
1 polymer ?
#
loop_
_entity_poly.entity_id
_entity_poly.type
_entity_poly.pdbx_seq_one_letter_code
_entity_poly.pdbx_strand_id
1 'polypeptide(L)'
;MSSTVSCEVQLHGTDGKRQPFSEPAMVSAVALHYVELAKLPGSCRAGQIVTLEYSGRKRRYIISATRADGSARLEALNAAPSIFPAALLNGDESLPSFWHPPDPQLISVEVAAITPKPTPLASKRPNTRR
;
A
#
# COMPACT_ATOMS: atom_id res chain seq x y z
N MET A 1 -22.47 19.67 -15.99
CA MET A 1 -21.07 20.09 -15.74
C MET A 1 -20.47 19.08 -14.77
N SER A 2 -19.89 17.99 -15.26
CA SER A 2 -19.19 17.04 -14.39
C SER A 2 -17.82 17.64 -14.07
N SER A 3 -17.73 18.31 -12.92
CA SER A 3 -16.44 18.69 -12.36
C SER A 3 -15.70 17.39 -12.03
N THR A 4 -14.75 17.00 -12.87
CA THR A 4 -13.81 15.93 -12.56
C THR A 4 -13.03 16.39 -11.33
N VAL A 5 -13.40 15.88 -10.15
CA VAL A 5 -12.73 16.26 -8.92
C VAL A 5 -11.40 15.53 -8.88
N SER A 6 -10.34 16.21 -9.28
CA SER A 6 -8.98 15.73 -9.14
C SER A 6 -8.50 15.96 -7.71
N CYS A 7 -7.91 14.95 -7.08
CA CYS A 7 -7.25 15.09 -5.79
C CYS A 7 -5.80 14.62 -5.86
N GLU A 8 -4.95 15.30 -5.10
CA GLU A 8 -3.56 14.90 -4.92
C GLU A 8 -3.46 13.88 -3.77
N VAL A 9 -2.67 12.84 -3.98
CA VAL A 9 -2.37 11.78 -3.02
C VAL A 9 -0.86 11.59 -2.96
N GLN A 10 -0.36 11.11 -1.83
CA GLN A 10 1.03 10.66 -1.78
C GLN A 10 1.08 9.17 -2.17
N LEU A 11 1.82 8.88 -3.22
CA LEU A 11 2.03 7.52 -3.71
C LEU A 11 3.36 6.99 -3.18
N HIS A 12 3.29 5.89 -2.44
CA HIS A 12 4.44 5.17 -1.94
C HIS A 12 4.53 3.82 -2.62
N GLY A 13 5.73 3.36 -2.94
CA GLY A 13 5.88 2.04 -3.52
C GLY A 13 7.32 1.66 -3.70
N THR A 14 7.50 0.61 -4.48
CA THR A 14 8.81 0.16 -4.91
C THR A 14 8.83 0.11 -6.43
N ASP A 15 9.82 0.75 -7.03
CA ASP A 15 9.93 0.85 -8.47
C ASP A 15 10.38 -0.48 -9.13
N GLY A 16 10.46 -0.50 -10.46
CA GLY A 16 10.94 -1.68 -11.20
C GLY A 16 12.37 -2.13 -10.87
N LYS A 17 13.16 -1.31 -10.17
CA LYS A 17 14.52 -1.63 -9.69
C LYS A 17 14.55 -2.00 -8.20
N ARG A 18 13.38 -2.20 -7.58
CA ARG A 18 13.21 -2.47 -6.16
C ARG A 18 13.62 -1.30 -5.24
N GLN A 19 13.67 -0.07 -5.74
CA GLN A 19 13.96 1.10 -4.93
C GLN A 19 12.66 1.70 -4.37
N PRO A 20 12.61 2.02 -3.06
CA PRO A 20 11.46 2.69 -2.49
C PRO A 20 11.32 4.10 -3.06
N PHE A 21 10.10 4.51 -3.33
CA PHE A 21 9.78 5.87 -3.75
C PHE A 21 8.58 6.43 -2.98
N SER A 22 8.47 7.76 -2.96
CA SER A 22 7.39 8.50 -2.33
C SER A 22 7.20 9.80 -3.10
N GLU A 23 6.16 9.87 -3.93
CA GLU A 23 5.92 11.01 -4.82
C GLU A 23 4.44 11.42 -4.82
N PRO A 24 4.13 12.72 -4.97
CA PRO A 24 2.76 13.17 -5.16
C PRO A 24 2.22 12.65 -6.49
N ALA A 25 0.97 12.20 -6.49
CA ALA A 25 0.27 11.70 -7.66
C ALA A 25 -1.12 12.33 -7.74
N MET A 26 -1.60 12.55 -8.96
CA MET A 26 -2.94 13.08 -9.21
C MET A 26 -3.90 11.94 -9.52
N VAL A 27 -5.02 11.90 -8.80
CA VAL A 27 -6.09 10.93 -9.01
C VAL A 27 -7.12 11.54 -9.96
N SER A 28 -7.42 10.85 -11.06
CA SER A 28 -8.43 11.26 -12.04
C SER A 28 -9.82 10.72 -11.73
N ALA A 29 -9.90 9.56 -11.09
CA ALA A 29 -11.15 8.95 -10.65
C ALA A 29 -10.94 8.05 -9.43
N VAL A 30 -11.94 8.00 -8.55
CA VAL A 30 -11.97 7.12 -7.38
C VAL A 30 -13.28 6.36 -7.35
N ALA A 31 -13.20 5.08 -7.03
CA ALA A 31 -14.31 4.25 -6.62
C ALA A 31 -13.97 3.52 -5.30
N LEU A 32 -14.89 2.69 -4.81
CA LEU A 32 -14.72 1.98 -3.54
C LEU A 32 -13.49 1.03 -3.54
N HIS A 33 -13.22 0.41 -4.69
CA HIS A 33 -12.22 -0.67 -4.84
C HIS A 33 -11.17 -0.42 -5.92
N TYR A 34 -11.30 0.63 -6.72
CA TYR A 34 -10.29 1.02 -7.69
C TYR A 34 -10.07 2.52 -7.67
N VAL A 35 -8.90 2.94 -8.14
CA VAL A 35 -8.62 4.33 -8.44
C VAL A 35 -7.91 4.44 -9.79
N GLU A 36 -8.17 5.52 -10.50
CA GLU A 36 -7.40 5.88 -11.68
C GLU A 36 -6.45 7.02 -11.33
N LEU A 37 -5.16 6.80 -11.59
CA LEU A 37 -4.15 7.84 -11.53
C LEU A 37 -4.03 8.50 -12.90
N ALA A 38 -3.99 9.83 -12.91
CA ALA A 38 -3.77 10.60 -14.13
C ALA A 38 -2.39 10.31 -14.73
N LYS A 39 -1.39 10.06 -13.87
CA LYS A 39 -0.04 9.68 -14.28
C LYS A 39 0.66 8.87 -13.19
N LEU A 40 1.21 7.72 -13.56
CA LEU A 40 2.14 6.98 -12.72
C LEU A 40 3.56 7.55 -12.84
N PRO A 41 4.36 7.49 -11.77
CA PRO A 41 5.81 7.62 -11.88
C PRO A 41 6.33 6.61 -12.90
N GLY A 42 7.18 7.05 -13.84
CA GLY A 42 7.59 6.26 -15.01
C GLY A 42 8.33 4.94 -14.69
N SER A 43 8.67 4.72 -13.42
CA SER A 43 9.34 3.53 -12.92
C SER A 43 8.36 2.45 -12.41
N CYS A 44 7.06 2.76 -12.34
CA CYS A 44 5.99 1.84 -11.94
C CYS A 44 5.53 0.94 -13.09
N ARG A 45 5.13 -0.29 -12.78
CA ARG A 45 4.66 -1.31 -13.73
C ARG A 45 3.42 -2.02 -13.21
N ALA A 46 2.62 -2.57 -14.14
CA ALA A 46 1.52 -3.46 -13.78
C ALA A 46 2.01 -4.66 -12.94
N GLY A 47 1.19 -5.08 -11.98
CA GLY A 47 1.50 -6.11 -11.00
C GLY A 47 2.23 -5.61 -9.74
N GLN A 48 2.73 -4.38 -9.72
CA GLN A 48 3.38 -3.82 -8.52
C GLN A 48 2.36 -3.37 -7.48
N ILE A 49 2.72 -3.52 -6.21
CA ILE A 49 1.92 -3.03 -5.08
C ILE A 49 2.42 -1.64 -4.69
N VAL A 50 1.48 -0.72 -4.55
CA VAL A 50 1.70 0.64 -4.09
C VAL A 50 0.77 0.95 -2.92
N THR A 51 1.13 1.96 -2.13
CA THR A 51 0.32 2.50 -1.04
C THR A 51 -0.04 3.93 -1.38
N LEU A 52 -1.33 4.22 -1.39
CA LEU A 52 -1.83 5.59 -1.48
C LEU A 52 -2.07 6.13 -0.08
N GLU A 53 -1.57 7.32 0.17
CA GLU A 53 -1.85 8.11 1.36
C GLU A 53 -2.67 9.35 0.99
N TYR A 54 -3.82 9.50 1.64
CA TYR A 54 -4.69 10.66 1.51
C TYR A 54 -5.13 11.13 2.90
N SER A 55 -4.83 12.39 3.25
CA SER A 55 -5.17 12.98 4.55
C SER A 55 -4.74 12.10 5.75
N GLY A 56 -3.55 11.49 5.67
CA GLY A 56 -3.00 10.59 6.71
C GLY A 56 -3.55 9.16 6.69
N ARG A 57 -4.52 8.85 5.82
CA ARG A 57 -5.07 7.49 5.65
C ARG A 57 -4.33 6.76 4.56
N LYS A 58 -3.92 5.52 4.82
CA LYS A 58 -3.17 4.68 3.89
C LYS A 58 -3.97 3.48 3.42
N ARG A 59 -3.89 3.17 2.13
CA ARG A 59 -4.43 1.91 1.59
C ARG A 59 -3.56 1.38 0.47
N ARG A 60 -3.43 0.05 0.42
CA ARG A 60 -2.60 -0.66 -0.55
C ARG A 60 -3.42 -1.05 -1.78
N TYR A 61 -2.80 -0.85 -2.93
CA TYR A 61 -3.36 -1.15 -4.24
C TYR A 61 -2.35 -1.92 -5.07
N ILE A 62 -2.82 -2.77 -5.99
CA ILE A 62 -2.02 -3.32 -7.08
C ILE A 62 -2.25 -2.48 -8.34
N ILE A 63 -1.20 -2.18 -9.09
CA ILE A 63 -1.32 -1.56 -10.40
C ILE A 63 -1.84 -2.64 -11.36
N SER A 64 -3.13 -2.58 -11.71
CA SER A 64 -3.74 -3.58 -12.59
C SER A 64 -3.47 -3.31 -14.06
N ALA A 65 -3.42 -2.03 -14.46
CA ALA A 65 -3.15 -1.63 -15.83
C ALA A 65 -2.41 -0.30 -15.89
N THR A 66 -1.53 -0.15 -16.88
CA THR A 66 -0.85 1.10 -17.24
C THR A 66 -1.14 1.39 -18.71
N ARG A 67 -1.62 2.60 -19.02
CA ARG A 67 -1.95 3.04 -20.37
C ARG A 67 -0.75 3.72 -21.02
N ALA A 68 -0.78 3.86 -22.35
CA ALA A 68 0.30 4.47 -23.13
C ALA A 68 0.52 5.96 -22.80
N ASP A 69 -0.50 6.66 -22.30
CA ASP A 69 -0.44 8.05 -21.83
C ASP A 69 0.18 8.19 -20.42
N GLY A 70 0.53 7.07 -19.78
CA GLY A 70 1.07 7.03 -18.42
C GLY A 70 0.01 7.00 -17.32
N SER A 71 -1.28 7.10 -17.65
CA SER A 71 -2.36 6.88 -16.69
C SER A 71 -2.44 5.41 -16.28
N ALA A 72 -3.02 5.14 -15.11
CA ALA A 72 -3.07 3.78 -14.60
C ALA A 72 -4.30 3.50 -13.75
N ARG A 73 -4.71 2.24 -13.77
CA ARG A 73 -5.74 1.71 -12.90
C ARG A 73 -5.08 0.93 -11.77
N LEU A 74 -5.49 1.25 -10.56
CA LEU A 74 -5.04 0.65 -9.32
C LEU A 74 -6.23 -0.02 -8.64
N GLU A 75 -6.03 -1.21 -8.10
CA GLU A 75 -7.09 -1.98 -7.44
C GLU A 75 -6.73 -2.31 -6.01
N ALA A 76 -7.69 -2.12 -5.12
CA ALA A 76 -7.47 -2.32 -3.70
C ALA A 76 -7.20 -3.80 -3.41
N LEU A 77 -6.19 -4.05 -2.58
CA LEU A 77 -5.86 -5.41 -2.16
C LEU A 77 -6.89 -5.98 -1.16
N ASN A 78 -7.75 -5.18 -0.57
CA ASN A 78 -8.71 -5.68 0.41
C ASN A 78 -10.05 -4.95 0.31
N ALA A 79 -11.09 -5.55 0.89
CA ALA A 79 -12.42 -4.97 0.99
C ALA A 79 -12.52 -3.85 2.05
N ALA A 80 -11.42 -3.20 2.42
CA ALA A 80 -11.44 -2.08 3.34
C ALA A 80 -12.27 -0.91 2.77
N PRO A 81 -12.80 -0.01 3.61
CA PRO A 81 -13.44 1.21 3.13
C PRO A 81 -12.48 2.08 2.33
N SER A 82 -13.03 2.91 1.44
CA SER A 82 -12.25 3.90 0.69
C SER A 82 -11.54 4.87 1.64
N ILE A 83 -10.31 5.27 1.29
CA ILE A 83 -9.58 6.33 2.01
C ILE A 83 -10.05 7.72 1.60
N PHE A 84 -10.81 7.81 0.50
CA PHE A 84 -11.35 9.05 -0.04
C PHE A 84 -12.75 9.33 0.53
N PRO A 85 -13.11 10.60 0.75
CA PRO A 85 -14.48 10.98 1.12
C PRO A 85 -15.47 10.63 0.00
N ALA A 86 -16.74 10.39 0.38
CA ALA A 86 -17.81 10.02 -0.55
C ALA A 86 -17.99 11.02 -1.71
N ALA A 87 -17.71 12.30 -1.47
CA ALA A 87 -17.76 13.34 -2.50
C ALA A 87 -16.74 13.17 -3.65
N LEU A 88 -15.69 12.36 -3.44
CA LEU A 88 -14.71 12.02 -4.48
C LEU A 88 -15.00 10.68 -5.16
N LEU A 89 -15.98 9.91 -4.67
CA LEU A 89 -16.36 8.63 -5.26
C LEU A 89 -17.23 8.89 -6.49
N ASN A 90 -16.70 8.53 -7.66
CA ASN A 90 -17.43 8.58 -8.93
C ASN A 90 -18.36 7.36 -9.06
N GLY A 91 -19.34 7.24 -8.15
CA GLY A 91 -20.62 6.54 -8.33
C GLY A 91 -20.68 5.06 -8.73
N ASP A 92 -19.58 4.37 -9.04
CA ASP A 92 -19.61 2.96 -9.44
C ASP A 92 -19.07 2.07 -8.33
N GLU A 93 -19.99 1.42 -7.62
CA GLU A 93 -19.74 0.55 -6.47
C GLU A 93 -19.39 -0.90 -6.86
N SER A 94 -19.35 -1.22 -8.16
CA SER A 94 -19.16 -2.59 -8.62
C SER A 94 -17.70 -3.04 -8.51
N LEU A 95 -17.48 -4.23 -7.93
CA LEU A 95 -16.18 -4.90 -7.95
C LEU A 95 -15.86 -5.32 -9.39
N PRO A 96 -14.66 -4.98 -9.93
CA PRO A 96 -14.29 -5.44 -11.26
C PRO A 96 -14.23 -6.97 -11.31
N SER A 97 -14.75 -7.55 -12.39
CA SER A 97 -14.93 -9.01 -12.55
C SER A 97 -13.64 -9.84 -12.50
N PHE A 98 -12.48 -9.19 -12.66
CA PHE A 98 -11.16 -9.81 -12.63
C PHE A 98 -10.47 -9.69 -11.26
N TRP A 99 -11.11 -9.04 -10.28
CA TRP A 99 -10.61 -8.99 -8.92
C TRP A 99 -10.75 -10.37 -8.27
N HIS A 100 -9.62 -10.94 -7.89
CA HIS A 100 -9.57 -12.04 -6.93
C HIS A 100 -8.98 -11.48 -5.64
N PRO A 101 -9.60 -11.72 -4.47
CA PRO A 101 -9.02 -11.29 -3.21
C PRO A 101 -7.58 -11.86 -3.13
N PRO A 102 -6.59 -11.07 -2.69
CA PRO A 102 -5.26 -11.60 -2.50
C PRO A 102 -5.35 -12.75 -1.50
N ASP A 103 -4.81 -13.88 -1.93
CA ASP A 103 -4.77 -15.09 -1.13
C ASP A 103 -4.08 -14.75 0.21
N PRO A 104 -4.73 -14.97 1.38
CA PRO A 104 -4.14 -14.67 2.68
C PRO A 104 -2.85 -15.47 2.98
N GLN A 105 -2.42 -16.37 2.09
CA GLN A 105 -1.22 -17.20 2.26
C GLN A 105 0.12 -16.57 1.84
N LEU A 106 0.16 -15.31 1.38
CA LEU A 106 1.42 -14.68 0.91
C LEU A 106 1.86 -13.46 1.74
N ILE A 107 1.96 -13.65 3.06
CA ILE A 107 2.85 -12.86 3.92
C ILE A 107 3.64 -13.83 4.81
N SER A 108 4.52 -14.63 4.20
CA SER A 108 5.69 -15.14 4.92
C SER A 108 6.75 -14.05 4.91
N VAL A 109 6.56 -13.03 5.75
CA VAL A 109 7.70 -12.22 6.19
C VAL A 109 8.37 -13.05 7.27
N GLU A 110 9.53 -13.61 6.91
CA GLU A 110 10.44 -14.22 7.86
C GLU A 110 10.82 -13.15 8.90
N VAL A 111 10.12 -13.15 10.03
CA VAL A 111 10.55 -12.42 11.22
C VAL A 111 11.76 -13.19 11.72
N ALA A 112 12.95 -12.76 11.30
CA ALA A 112 14.18 -13.13 11.99
C ALA A 112 14.04 -12.64 13.43
N ALA A 113 13.66 -13.54 14.33
CA ALA A 113 13.68 -13.31 15.75
C ALA A 113 15.13 -13.04 16.15
N ILE A 114 15.47 -11.77 16.35
CA ILE A 114 16.70 -11.40 17.06
C ILE A 114 16.43 -11.76 18.52
N THR A 115 16.74 -13.00 18.90
CA THR A 115 16.70 -13.44 20.30
C THR A 115 17.57 -12.49 21.14
N PRO A 116 17.02 -11.85 22.18
CA PRO A 116 17.86 -11.18 23.16
C PRO A 116 18.46 -12.24 24.07
N LYS A 117 19.80 -12.32 24.15
CA LYS A 117 20.45 -13.04 25.25
C LYS A 117 21.06 -12.04 26.23
N PRO A 118 20.47 -11.88 27.43
CA PRO A 118 21.03 -11.06 28.48
C PRO A 118 21.96 -11.90 29.35
N THR A 119 23.20 -11.47 29.59
CA THR A 119 23.81 -11.52 30.94
C THR A 119 25.08 -10.66 30.99
N PRO A 120 25.13 -9.68 31.89
CA PRO A 120 26.27 -9.65 32.80
C PRO A 120 25.80 -9.42 34.23
N LEU A 121 26.18 -10.28 35.17
CA LEU A 121 26.38 -9.86 36.55
C LEU A 121 27.29 -10.85 37.27
N ALA A 122 28.51 -10.41 37.56
CA ALA A 122 29.36 -10.99 38.57
C ALA A 122 28.75 -10.71 39.96
N SER A 123 28.63 -11.73 40.81
CA SER A 123 28.77 -11.53 42.26
C SER A 123 28.84 -12.84 43.04
N LYS A 124 30.01 -13.01 43.67
CA LYS A 124 30.27 -13.49 45.04
C LYS A 124 29.54 -14.75 45.54
N ARG A 125 30.34 -15.81 45.73
CA ARG A 125 30.09 -16.85 46.75
C ARG A 125 30.17 -16.24 48.16
N PRO A 126 29.28 -16.66 49.06
CA PRO A 126 29.69 -16.92 50.44
C PRO A 126 29.35 -18.34 50.89
N ASN A 127 30.29 -18.85 51.68
CA ASN A 127 30.32 -20.09 52.45
C ASN A 127 29.23 -20.08 53.56
N THR A 128 28.47 -21.17 53.78
CA THR A 128 28.19 -21.74 55.13
C THR A 128 27.24 -22.97 55.15
N ARG A 129 27.64 -23.95 55.98
CA ARG A 129 26.86 -24.94 56.77
C ARG A 129 25.99 -26.00 56.05
N ARG A 130 26.45 -27.25 56.14
CA ARG A 130 25.96 -28.21 57.16
C ARG A 130 26.98 -29.31 57.41
#